data_AF-A0A817KTT6-F1
#
_entry.id   AF-A0A817KTT6-F1
#
_cell.length_a   1.000
_cell.length_b   1.000
_cell.length_c   1.000
_cell.angle_alpha   90.00
_cell.angle_beta   90.00
_cell.angle_gamma   90.00
#
_symmetry.space_group_name_H-M   'P 1'
#
loop_
_entity.id
_entity.type
_entity.pdbx_description
1 polymer ?
#
loop_
_entity_poly.entity_id
_entity_poly.type
_entity_poly.pdbx_seq_one_letter_code
_entity_poly.pdbx_strand_id
1 'polypeptide(L)'
;MSNSTSAIPFILNMVQEKLASIVLPFYLILGIVNNTFCIIYFLQRGQRASSCAFYLLLAAITNMFAVIFGVTTNMLNTWIPLASTLMIYCKSRQYINHTLILIGRMFTVLASIDTYAITSSKQAFRMFSRQSIAIKCPLVVGFCCPLIAVHIAIMNTIVAGQCVMTGVYSIIFTIYQMLIAGIIPPLAMMIFSGLAYWNMKKIGVRHDEILHRTKQ
;
A
#
# COMPACT_ATOMS: atom_id res chain seq x y z
N MET A 1 -45.15 11.65 4.12
CA MET A 1 -44.26 10.62 3.53
C MET A 1 -42.80 11.10 3.55
N SER A 2 -42.23 11.34 4.74
CA SER A 2 -40.92 12.01 4.90
C SER A 2 -39.96 11.33 5.89
N ASN A 3 -40.26 10.13 6.39
CA ASN A 3 -39.50 9.52 7.49
C ASN A 3 -38.56 8.38 7.04
N SER A 4 -38.67 7.88 5.82
CA SER A 4 -37.85 6.74 5.35
C SER A 4 -36.46 7.16 4.84
N THR A 5 -36.32 8.40 4.34
CA THR A 5 -35.07 8.90 3.73
C THR A 5 -33.99 9.23 4.76
N SER A 6 -34.37 9.52 6.01
CA SER A 6 -33.44 9.78 7.14
C SER A 6 -33.06 8.52 7.92
N ALA A 7 -33.83 7.43 7.80
CA ALA A 7 -33.57 6.18 8.52
C ALA A 7 -32.38 5.40 7.93
N ILE A 8 -32.22 5.40 6.60
CA ILE A 8 -31.15 4.64 5.93
C ILE A 8 -29.75 5.17 6.31
N PRO A 9 -29.44 6.47 6.22
CA PRO A 9 -28.13 6.99 6.63
C PRO A 9 -27.81 6.74 8.11
N PHE A 10 -28.84 6.81 8.97
CA PHE A 10 -28.70 6.55 10.39
C PHE A 10 -28.32 5.10 10.68
N ILE A 11 -29.03 4.13 10.10
CA ILE A 11 -28.72 2.70 10.24
C ILE A 11 -27.33 2.39 9.68
N LEU A 12 -26.97 2.95 8.52
CA LEU A 12 -25.64 2.77 7.93
C LEU A 12 -24.52 3.26 8.85
N ASN A 13 -24.67 4.45 9.44
CA ASN A 13 -23.67 4.99 10.38
C ASN A 13 -23.55 4.11 11.63
N MET A 14 -24.66 3.64 12.20
CA MET A 14 -24.63 2.72 13.35
C MET A 14 -23.92 1.40 13.01
N VAL A 15 -24.24 0.81 11.86
CA VAL A 15 -23.61 -0.44 11.41
C VAL A 15 -22.11 -0.23 11.16
N GLN A 16 -21.74 0.87 10.50
CA GLN A 16 -20.35 1.21 10.22
C GLN A 16 -19.55 1.40 11.52
N GLU A 17 -20.12 2.06 12.53
CA GLU A 17 -19.48 2.27 13.82
C GLU A 17 -19.24 0.94 14.55
N LYS A 18 -20.24 0.06 14.60
CA LYS A 18 -20.13 -1.26 15.22
C LYS A 18 -19.12 -2.15 14.50
N LEU A 19 -19.16 -2.17 13.17
CA LEU A 19 -18.19 -2.91 12.37
C LEU A 19 -16.78 -2.39 12.58
N ALA A 20 -16.58 -1.07 12.55
CA ALA A 20 -15.27 -0.46 12.78
C ALA A 20 -14.73 -0.80 14.18
N SER A 21 -15.57 -0.77 15.21
CA SER A 21 -15.16 -1.11 16.58
C SER A 21 -14.70 -2.55 16.73
N ILE A 22 -15.21 -3.48 15.92
CA ILE A 22 -14.82 -4.90 15.98
C ILE A 22 -13.63 -5.16 15.03
N VAL A 23 -13.71 -4.72 13.78
CA VAL A 23 -12.75 -5.06 12.72
C VAL A 23 -11.40 -4.38 12.91
N LEU A 24 -11.38 -3.10 13.35
CA LEU A 24 -10.14 -2.34 13.48
C LEU A 24 -9.14 -2.95 14.50
N PRO A 25 -9.55 -3.40 15.69
CA PRO A 25 -8.66 -4.13 16.60
C PRO A 25 -8.03 -5.39 15.99
N PHE A 26 -8.83 -6.23 15.32
CA PHE A 26 -8.30 -7.43 14.66
C PHE A 26 -7.33 -7.07 13.54
N TYR A 27 -7.66 -6.06 12.73
CA TYR A 27 -6.80 -5.57 11.67
C TYR A 27 -5.49 -4.98 12.21
N LEU A 28 -5.52 -4.30 13.35
CA LEU A 28 -4.33 -3.80 14.04
C LEU A 28 -3.41 -4.94 14.48
N ILE A 29 -3.96 -5.95 15.15
CA ILE A 29 -3.19 -7.11 15.64
C ILE A 29 -2.59 -7.87 14.46
N LEU A 30 -3.40 -8.27 13.48
CA LEU A 30 -2.94 -9.01 12.31
C LEU A 30 -1.92 -8.21 11.51
N GLY A 31 -2.14 -6.90 11.34
CA GLY A 31 -1.23 -6.01 10.65
C GLY A 31 0.13 -5.90 11.35
N ILE A 32 0.16 -5.74 12.67
CA ILE A 32 1.42 -5.69 13.44
C ILE A 32 2.15 -7.02 13.35
N VAL A 33 1.45 -8.13 13.59
CA VAL A 33 2.04 -9.47 13.58
C VAL A 33 2.62 -9.79 12.20
N ASN A 34 1.83 -9.60 11.13
CA ASN A 34 2.27 -9.87 9.75
C ASN A 34 3.49 -9.02 9.36
N ASN A 35 3.45 -7.70 9.57
CA ASN A 35 4.57 -6.84 9.18
C ASN A 35 5.82 -7.11 10.02
N THR A 36 5.67 -7.47 11.30
CA THR A 36 6.81 -7.87 12.15
C THR A 36 7.50 -9.13 11.62
N PHE A 37 6.73 -10.16 11.25
CA PHE A 37 7.28 -11.36 10.62
C PHE A 37 8.00 -11.05 9.31
N CYS A 38 7.41 -10.22 8.44
CA CYS A 38 8.06 -9.80 7.19
C CYS A 38 9.39 -9.07 7.45
N ILE A 39 9.42 -8.14 8.41
CA ILE A 39 10.63 -7.40 8.77
C ILE A 39 11.72 -8.36 9.25
N ILE A 40 11.39 -9.28 10.16
CA ILE A 40 12.35 -10.28 10.68
C ILE A 40 12.88 -11.15 9.53
N TYR A 41 12.00 -11.63 8.64
CA TYR A 41 12.37 -12.47 7.50
C TYR A 41 13.33 -11.75 6.54
N PHE A 42 12.98 -10.55 6.09
CA PHE A 42 13.81 -9.79 5.14
C PHE A 42 15.10 -9.22 5.77
N LEU A 43 15.16 -9.12 7.10
CA LEU A 43 16.39 -8.79 7.82
C LEU A 43 17.38 -9.96 7.91
N GLN A 44 17.04 -11.18 7.50
CA GLN A 44 18.01 -12.27 7.50
C GLN A 44 19.12 -12.04 6.46
N ARG A 45 20.38 -12.35 6.80
CA ARG A 45 21.56 -12.09 5.95
C ARG A 45 21.43 -12.65 4.53
N GLY A 46 20.79 -13.82 4.38
CA GLY A 46 20.58 -14.44 3.07
C GLY A 46 19.64 -13.66 2.15
N GLN A 47 18.69 -12.90 2.69
CA GLN A 47 17.71 -12.15 1.90
C GLN A 47 18.18 -10.72 1.58
N ARG A 48 19.01 -10.12 2.43
CA ARG A 48 19.51 -8.73 2.24
C ARG A 48 20.34 -8.50 0.98
N ALA A 49 20.83 -9.55 0.34
CA ALA A 49 21.57 -9.44 -0.91
C ALA A 49 20.67 -9.10 -2.12
N SER A 50 19.36 -9.30 -2.00
CA SER A 50 18.41 -9.06 -3.09
C SER A 50 17.80 -7.66 -3.02
N SER A 51 17.83 -6.92 -4.13
CA SER A 51 17.17 -5.62 -4.30
C SER A 51 15.65 -5.72 -4.05
N CYS A 52 15.01 -6.81 -4.50
CA CYS A 52 13.60 -7.10 -4.27
C CYS A 52 13.27 -7.22 -2.76
N ALA A 53 14.10 -7.97 -2.02
CA ALA A 53 13.92 -8.13 -0.58
C ALA A 53 14.03 -6.79 0.18
N PHE A 54 14.89 -5.89 -0.30
CA PHE A 54 15.00 -4.53 0.25
C PHE A 54 13.71 -3.72 0.05
N TYR A 55 13.09 -3.77 -1.13
CA TYR A 55 11.80 -3.11 -1.36
C TYR A 55 10.69 -3.69 -0.49
N LEU A 56 10.63 -5.02 -0.32
CA LEU A 56 9.63 -5.67 0.53
C LEU A 56 9.84 -5.36 2.02
N LEU A 57 11.10 -5.21 2.47
CA LEU A 57 11.41 -4.73 3.82
C LEU A 57 10.88 -3.30 4.03
N LEU A 58 11.14 -2.39 3.09
CA LEU A 58 10.62 -1.02 3.17
C LEU A 58 9.09 -0.98 3.13
N ALA A 59 8.46 -1.84 2.33
CA ALA A 59 7.00 -1.99 2.32
C ALA A 59 6.48 -2.44 3.68
N ALA A 60 7.09 -3.45 4.30
CA ALA A 60 6.68 -3.95 5.61
C ALA A 60 6.85 -2.89 6.72
N ILE A 61 7.96 -2.14 6.71
CA ILE A 61 8.19 -1.02 7.64
C ILE A 61 7.12 0.06 7.46
N THR A 62 6.87 0.48 6.21
CA THR A 62 5.89 1.54 5.92
C THR A 62 4.47 1.10 6.27
N ASN A 63 4.11 -0.15 5.96
CA ASN A 63 2.82 -0.73 6.30
C ASN A 63 2.64 -0.87 7.81
N MET A 64 3.70 -1.17 8.57
CA MET A 64 3.66 -1.17 10.03
C MET A 64 3.32 0.22 10.57
N PHE A 65 3.96 1.28 10.07
CA PHE A 65 3.61 2.65 10.42
C PHE A 65 2.17 3.01 9.98
N ALA A 66 1.76 2.60 8.79
CA ALA A 66 0.41 2.86 8.28
C ALA A 66 -0.66 2.20 9.17
N VAL A 67 -0.43 0.96 9.61
CA VAL A 67 -1.35 0.24 10.48
C VAL A 67 -1.38 0.88 11.87
N ILE A 68 -0.22 1.13 12.48
CA ILE A 68 -0.14 1.73 13.82
C ILE A 68 -0.78 3.12 13.80
N PHE A 69 -0.40 3.99 12.88
CA PHE A 69 -0.93 5.34 12.82
C PHE A 69 -2.38 5.36 12.33
N GLY A 70 -2.65 4.77 11.18
CA GLY A 70 -3.96 4.81 10.53
C GLY A 70 -5.04 4.14 11.37
N VAL A 71 -4.80 2.94 11.89
CA VAL A 71 -5.82 2.21 12.66
C VAL A 71 -6.02 2.84 14.02
N THR A 72 -4.95 3.19 14.74
CA THR A 72 -5.07 3.81 16.07
C THR A 72 -5.77 5.17 16.01
N THR A 73 -5.46 6.00 15.00
CA THR A 73 -6.15 7.30 14.82
C THR A 73 -7.59 7.13 14.33
N ASN A 74 -7.92 6.04 13.63
CA ASN A 74 -9.31 5.70 13.30
C ASN A 74 -10.07 5.27 14.56
N MET A 75 -9.51 4.37 15.35
CA MET A 75 -10.09 3.90 16.61
C MET A 75 -10.27 5.05 17.59
N LEU A 76 -9.24 5.88 17.81
CA LEU A 76 -9.32 7.02 18.72
C LEU A 76 -10.46 7.96 18.33
N ASN A 77 -10.69 8.18 17.03
CA ASN A 77 -11.78 9.02 16.56
C ASN A 77 -13.18 8.46 16.84
N THR A 78 -13.32 7.14 17.01
CA THR A 78 -14.58 6.50 17.44
C THR A 78 -14.88 6.79 18.91
N TRP A 79 -13.84 6.81 19.77
CA TRP A 79 -14.01 7.05 21.21
C TRP A 79 -14.01 8.53 21.59
N ILE A 80 -13.18 9.32 20.90
CA ILE A 80 -13.01 10.75 21.12
C ILE A 80 -13.01 11.41 19.74
N PRO A 81 -14.06 12.17 19.36
CA PRO A 81 -14.23 12.70 18.01
C PRO A 81 -13.30 13.89 17.71
N LEU A 82 -11.98 13.72 17.88
CA LEU A 82 -10.98 14.76 17.65
C LEU A 82 -10.96 15.24 16.19
N ALA A 83 -11.21 14.35 15.22
CA ALA A 83 -11.29 14.74 13.80
C ALA A 83 -12.55 15.53 13.48
N SER A 84 -13.55 15.49 14.35
CA SER A 84 -14.77 16.29 14.26
C SER A 84 -14.59 17.71 14.80
N THR A 85 -13.55 17.92 15.60
CA THR A 85 -13.34 19.19 16.34
C THR A 85 -12.12 19.95 15.84
N LEU A 86 -11.04 19.26 15.45
CA LEU A 86 -9.77 19.87 15.06
C LEU A 86 -9.49 19.67 13.57
N MET A 87 -9.60 20.75 12.80
CA MET A 87 -9.35 20.76 11.34
C MET A 87 -7.95 20.24 10.98
N ILE A 88 -6.94 20.64 11.74
CA ILE A 88 -5.54 20.21 11.54
C ILE A 88 -5.44 18.69 11.72
N TYR A 89 -6.10 18.12 12.74
CA TYR A 89 -6.08 16.69 13.00
C TYR A 89 -6.82 15.90 11.90
N CYS A 90 -8.00 16.35 11.49
CA CYS A 90 -8.76 15.78 10.37
C CYS A 90 -7.91 15.67 9.08
N LYS A 91 -7.29 16.79 8.67
CA LYS A 91 -6.47 16.86 7.45
C LYS A 91 -5.22 15.99 7.54
N SER A 92 -4.43 16.16 8.61
CA SER A 92 -3.16 15.44 8.79
C SER A 92 -3.35 13.93 8.90
N ARG A 93 -4.36 13.47 9.65
CA ARG A 93 -4.70 12.06 9.81
C ARG A 93 -4.96 11.37 8.47
N GLN A 94 -5.85 11.94 7.64
CA GLN A 94 -6.20 11.32 6.35
C GLN A 94 -5.04 11.41 5.36
N TYR A 95 -4.31 12.52 5.34
CA TYR A 95 -3.13 12.71 4.50
C TYR A 95 -2.02 11.70 4.83
N ILE A 96 -1.62 11.59 6.11
CA ILE A 96 -0.55 10.68 6.55
C ILE A 96 -0.94 9.24 6.25
N ASN A 97 -2.17 8.84 6.62
CA ASN A 97 -2.64 7.47 6.38
C ASN A 97 -2.65 7.12 4.88
N HIS A 98 -3.19 7.99 4.03
CA HIS A 98 -3.21 7.77 2.59
C HIS A 98 -1.80 7.70 2.00
N THR A 99 -0.92 8.60 2.42
CA THR A 99 0.47 8.67 1.94
C THR A 99 1.25 7.41 2.31
N LEU A 100 1.16 6.95 3.56
CA LEU A 100 1.86 5.74 4.01
C LEU A 100 1.37 4.49 3.25
N ILE A 101 0.05 4.34 3.07
CA ILE A 101 -0.51 3.22 2.30
C ILE A 101 -0.03 3.27 0.84
N LEU A 102 0.00 4.46 0.22
CA LEU A 102 0.45 4.63 -1.15
C LEU A 102 1.95 4.29 -1.31
N ILE A 103 2.80 4.77 -0.40
CA ILE A 103 4.24 4.45 -0.39
C ILE A 103 4.45 2.94 -0.25
N GLY A 104 3.77 2.30 0.71
CA GLY A 104 3.86 0.86 0.91
C GLY A 104 3.48 0.05 -0.33
N ARG A 105 2.40 0.45 -1.02
CA ARG A 105 1.97 -0.16 -2.30
C ARG A 105 3.01 0.04 -3.40
N MET A 106 3.56 1.24 -3.54
CA MET A 106 4.58 1.50 -4.56
C MET A 106 5.86 0.70 -4.31
N PHE A 107 6.26 0.47 -3.06
CA PHE A 107 7.36 -0.44 -2.75
C PHE A 107 7.06 -1.89 -3.16
N THR A 108 5.84 -2.38 -2.97
CA THR A 108 5.47 -3.72 -3.47
C THR A 108 5.46 -3.80 -5.00
N VAL A 109 5.04 -2.74 -5.70
CA VAL A 109 5.12 -2.66 -7.17
C VAL A 109 6.58 -2.67 -7.63
N LEU A 110 7.45 -1.89 -6.99
CA LEU A 110 8.88 -1.88 -7.28
C LEU A 110 9.52 -3.26 -7.06
N ALA A 111 9.13 -3.99 -6.01
CA ALA A 111 9.58 -5.36 -5.79
C ALA A 111 9.17 -6.30 -6.94
N SER A 112 7.94 -6.19 -7.44
CA SER A 112 7.49 -6.97 -8.61
C SER A 112 8.26 -6.61 -9.88
N ILE A 113 8.50 -5.32 -10.13
CA ILE A 113 9.29 -4.85 -11.27
C ILE A 113 10.73 -5.36 -11.18
N ASP A 114 11.35 -5.27 -10.01
CA ASP A 114 12.72 -5.75 -9.77
C ASP A 114 12.83 -7.27 -9.99
N THR A 115 11.85 -8.04 -9.51
CA THR A 115 11.80 -9.50 -9.73
C THR A 115 11.71 -9.83 -11.22
N TYR A 116 10.90 -9.10 -11.99
CA TYR A 116 10.86 -9.23 -13.44
C TYR A 116 12.18 -8.82 -14.10
N ALA A 117 12.78 -7.71 -13.65
CA ALA A 117 14.03 -7.18 -14.17
C ALA A 117 15.19 -8.17 -14.03
N ILE A 118 15.31 -8.84 -12.88
CA ILE A 118 16.33 -9.87 -12.60
C ILE A 118 16.15 -11.08 -13.53
N THR A 119 14.91 -11.52 -13.71
CA THR A 119 14.59 -12.73 -14.49
C THR A 119 14.59 -12.49 -16.00
N SER A 120 14.65 -11.23 -16.45
CA SER A 120 14.65 -10.87 -17.86
C SER A 120 15.97 -11.20 -18.56
N SER A 121 15.87 -11.68 -19.81
CA SER A 121 17.05 -11.95 -20.65
C SER A 121 17.73 -10.68 -21.14
N LYS A 122 17.01 -9.54 -21.19
CA LYS A 122 17.55 -8.28 -21.73
C LYS A 122 18.38 -7.56 -20.67
N GLN A 123 19.61 -7.21 -21.03
CA GLN A 123 20.56 -6.54 -20.13
C GLN A 123 20.04 -5.18 -19.63
N ALA A 124 19.31 -4.43 -20.46
CA ALA A 124 18.70 -3.16 -20.07
C ALA A 124 17.79 -3.29 -18.84
N PHE A 125 16.98 -4.35 -18.78
CA PHE A 125 16.12 -4.61 -17.62
C PHE A 125 16.92 -5.09 -16.42
N ARG A 126 17.91 -6.00 -16.60
CA ARG A 126 18.77 -6.44 -15.49
C ARG A 126 19.55 -5.29 -14.84
N MET A 127 19.90 -4.26 -15.61
CA MET A 127 20.58 -3.07 -15.06
C MET A 127 19.72 -2.32 -14.04
N PHE A 128 18.38 -2.37 -14.15
CA PHE A 128 17.46 -1.75 -13.20
C PHE A 128 17.60 -2.35 -11.80
N SER A 129 17.93 -3.64 -11.69
CA SER A 129 18.10 -4.34 -10.41
C SER A 129 19.45 -4.08 -9.73
N ARG A 130 20.29 -3.22 -10.30
CA ARG A 130 21.55 -2.82 -9.65
C ARG A 130 21.27 -2.13 -8.32
N GLN A 131 22.05 -2.48 -7.31
CA GLN A 131 21.92 -1.97 -5.94
C GLN A 131 21.94 -0.43 -5.85
N SER A 132 22.67 0.24 -6.77
CA SER A 132 22.72 1.70 -6.85
C SER A 132 21.40 2.35 -7.29
N ILE A 133 20.59 1.65 -8.08
CA ILE A 133 19.23 2.08 -8.46
C ILE A 133 18.24 1.67 -7.36
N ALA A 134 18.45 0.49 -6.77
CA ALA A 134 17.62 -0.03 -5.69
C ALA A 134 17.50 0.92 -4.50
N ILE A 135 18.56 1.67 -4.18
CA ILE A 135 18.57 2.68 -3.10
C ILE A 135 17.93 4.01 -3.54
N LYS A 136 17.99 4.37 -4.83
CA LYS A 136 17.45 5.64 -5.34
C LYS A 136 15.94 5.61 -5.53
N CYS A 137 15.38 4.50 -6.02
CA CYS A 137 13.94 4.40 -6.27
C CYS A 137 13.07 4.66 -5.02
N PRO A 138 13.41 4.16 -3.82
CA PRO A 138 12.62 4.44 -2.63
C PRO A 138 12.62 5.89 -2.21
N LEU A 139 13.72 6.62 -2.44
CA LEU A 139 13.80 8.06 -2.18
C LEU A 139 12.85 8.82 -3.12
N VAL A 140 12.81 8.44 -4.40
CA VAL A 140 11.87 9.02 -5.38
C VAL A 140 10.42 8.74 -4.98
N VAL A 141 10.09 7.49 -4.61
CA VAL A 141 8.74 7.14 -4.14
C VAL A 141 8.37 7.90 -2.87
N GLY A 142 9.30 8.00 -1.91
CA GLY A 142 9.13 8.74 -0.67
C GLY A 142 8.93 10.24 -0.86
N PHE A 143 9.40 10.83 -1.97
CA PHE A 143 9.17 12.23 -2.31
C PHE A 143 7.92 12.44 -3.18
N CYS A 144 7.72 11.61 -4.20
CA CYS A 144 6.61 11.76 -5.14
C CYS A 144 5.25 11.41 -4.54
N CYS A 145 5.15 10.35 -3.72
CA CYS A 145 3.85 9.92 -3.16
C CYS A 145 3.23 10.98 -2.24
N PRO A 146 3.96 11.62 -1.31
CA PRO A 146 3.42 12.73 -0.52
C PRO A 146 2.95 13.91 -1.38
N LEU A 147 3.70 14.27 -2.44
CA LEU A 147 3.30 15.35 -3.35
C LEU A 147 2.00 15.04 -4.08
N ILE A 148 1.82 13.80 -4.55
CA ILE A 148 0.57 13.38 -5.18
C ILE A 148 -0.58 13.45 -4.17
N ALA A 149 -0.34 13.06 -2.90
CA ALA A 149 -1.35 13.06 -1.85
C ALA A 149 -1.69 14.46 -1.27
N VAL A 150 -1.00 15.53 -1.68
CA VAL A 150 -1.15 16.87 -1.09
C VAL A 150 -2.58 17.41 -1.19
N HIS A 151 -3.31 17.06 -2.25
CA HIS A 151 -4.70 17.45 -2.46
C HIS A 151 -5.62 17.04 -1.30
N ILE A 152 -5.33 15.91 -0.63
CA ILE A 152 -6.09 15.41 0.53
C ILE A 152 -5.94 16.35 1.73
N ALA A 153 -4.73 16.85 1.98
CA ALA A 153 -4.47 17.77 3.08
C ALA A 153 -5.21 19.10 2.89
N ILE A 154 -5.33 19.57 1.64
CA ILE A 154 -5.93 20.87 1.31
C ILE A 154 -7.46 20.80 1.27
N MET A 155 -8.02 19.77 0.64
CA MET A 155 -9.44 19.76 0.26
C MET A 155 -10.39 19.15 1.31
N ASN A 156 -9.87 18.45 2.31
CA ASN A 156 -10.69 17.92 3.41
C ASN A 156 -11.25 19.05 4.28
N THR A 157 -12.51 18.92 4.71
CA THR A 157 -13.17 19.88 5.58
C THR A 157 -14.00 19.18 6.66
N ILE A 158 -14.44 19.94 7.66
CA ILE A 158 -15.33 19.45 8.72
C ILE A 158 -16.74 19.97 8.42
N VAL A 159 -17.68 19.06 8.19
CA VAL A 159 -19.11 19.37 8.02
C VAL A 159 -19.90 18.54 9.00
N ALA A 160 -20.79 19.17 9.77
CA ALA A 160 -21.62 18.53 10.78
C ALA A 160 -20.83 17.65 11.77
N GLY A 161 -19.63 18.10 12.17
CA GLY A 161 -18.75 17.34 13.06
C GLY A 161 -18.23 16.05 12.43
N GLN A 162 -18.08 15.99 11.11
CA GLN A 162 -17.45 14.86 10.43
C GLN A 162 -16.36 15.38 9.48
N CYS A 163 -15.22 14.70 9.48
CA CYS A 163 -14.13 14.97 8.55
C CYS A 163 -14.47 14.36 7.19
N VAL A 164 -14.93 15.18 6.25
CA VAL A 164 -15.49 14.72 4.98
C VAL A 164 -14.93 15.52 3.79
N MET A 165 -15.06 14.90 2.62
CA MET A 165 -14.85 15.55 1.34
C MET A 165 -16.20 16.01 0.82
N THR A 166 -16.29 17.24 0.32
CA THR A 166 -17.58 17.84 -0.08
C THR A 166 -17.63 18.14 -1.57
N GLY A 167 -18.86 18.16 -2.10
CA GLY A 167 -19.16 18.54 -3.47
C GLY A 167 -18.51 17.62 -4.52
N VAL A 168 -18.15 18.21 -5.67
CA VAL A 168 -17.57 17.51 -6.83
C VAL A 168 -16.25 16.81 -6.49
N TYR A 169 -15.51 17.33 -5.51
CA TYR A 169 -14.23 16.77 -5.10
C TYR A 169 -14.37 15.35 -4.51
N SER A 170 -15.47 15.04 -3.82
CA SER A 170 -15.71 13.69 -3.31
C SER A 170 -15.76 12.65 -4.44
N ILE A 171 -16.39 12.99 -5.56
CA ILE A 171 -16.49 12.11 -6.74
C ILE A 171 -15.10 11.93 -7.38
N ILE A 172 -14.37 13.03 -7.58
CA ILE A 172 -13.02 13.01 -8.14
C ILE A 172 -12.10 12.15 -7.27
N PHE A 173 -12.17 12.30 -5.95
CA PHE A 173 -11.37 11.52 -5.02
C PHE A 173 -11.70 10.03 -5.06
N THR A 174 -12.99 9.66 -5.13
CA THR A 174 -13.38 8.24 -5.27
C THR A 174 -12.83 7.62 -6.55
N ILE A 175 -12.90 8.33 -7.68
CA ILE A 175 -12.32 7.87 -8.96
C ILE A 175 -10.80 7.74 -8.83
N TYR A 176 -10.13 8.76 -8.28
CA TYR A 176 -8.70 8.74 -8.01
C TYR A 176 -8.29 7.54 -7.15
N GLN A 177 -9.00 7.30 -6.04
CA GLN A 177 -8.70 6.21 -5.12
C GLN A 177 -8.92 4.85 -5.79
N MET A 178 -9.98 4.71 -6.60
CA MET A 178 -10.25 3.48 -7.35
C MET A 178 -9.14 3.19 -8.36
N LEU A 179 -8.71 4.19 -9.14
CA LEU A 179 -7.70 4.00 -10.18
C LEU A 179 -6.28 3.87 -9.60
N ILE A 180 -5.83 4.89 -8.86
CA ILE A 180 -4.44 5.03 -8.40
C ILE A 180 -4.14 4.08 -7.25
N ALA A 181 -5.10 3.87 -6.35
CA ALA A 181 -4.90 2.96 -5.22
C ALA A 181 -5.44 1.56 -5.54
N GLY A 182 -6.61 1.44 -6.17
CA GLY A 182 -7.33 0.18 -6.31
C GLY A 182 -6.97 -0.69 -7.53
N ILE A 183 -6.72 -0.09 -8.69
CA ILE A 183 -6.61 -0.84 -9.96
C ILE A 183 -5.17 -0.87 -10.47
N ILE A 184 -4.51 0.28 -10.58
CA ILE A 184 -3.19 0.39 -11.22
C ILE A 184 -2.13 -0.44 -10.47
N PRO A 185 -1.96 -0.32 -9.13
CA PRO A 185 -0.92 -1.07 -8.44
C PRO A 185 -1.14 -2.59 -8.50
N PRO A 186 -2.34 -3.14 -8.24
CA PRO A 186 -2.57 -4.58 -8.36
C PRO A 186 -2.37 -5.12 -9.78
N LEU A 187 -2.83 -4.39 -10.81
CA LEU A 187 -2.59 -4.79 -12.20
C LEU A 187 -1.10 -4.81 -12.53
N ALA A 188 -0.36 -3.77 -12.12
CA ALA A 188 1.09 -3.74 -12.32
C ALA A 188 1.77 -4.91 -11.60
N MET A 189 1.43 -5.18 -10.35
CA MET A 189 1.96 -6.33 -9.59
C MET A 189 1.66 -7.65 -10.29
N MET A 190 0.42 -7.84 -10.77
CA MET A 190 0.00 -9.07 -11.45
C MET A 190 0.76 -9.28 -12.76
N ILE A 191 0.89 -8.23 -13.57
CA ILE A 191 1.62 -8.27 -14.85
C ILE A 191 3.09 -8.59 -14.62
N PHE A 192 3.79 -7.83 -13.77
CA PHE A 192 5.24 -8.02 -13.57
C PHE A 192 5.56 -9.33 -12.85
N SER A 193 4.77 -9.71 -11.85
CA SER A 193 4.98 -11.00 -11.15
C SER A 193 4.66 -12.18 -12.06
N GLY A 194 3.62 -12.06 -12.90
CA GLY A 194 3.31 -13.04 -13.95
C GLY A 194 4.47 -13.19 -14.93
N LEU A 195 4.96 -12.10 -15.51
CA LEU A 195 6.10 -12.13 -16.42
C LEU A 195 7.36 -12.73 -15.76
N ALA A 196 7.62 -12.42 -14.49
CA ALA A 196 8.73 -13.00 -13.74
C ALA A 196 8.58 -14.52 -13.59
N TYR A 197 7.38 -15.01 -13.25
CA TYR A 197 7.08 -16.44 -13.15
C TYR A 197 7.34 -17.17 -14.47
N TRP A 198 6.88 -16.60 -15.59
CA TRP A 198 7.09 -17.17 -16.92
C TRP A 198 8.57 -17.25 -17.29
N ASN A 199 9.35 -16.21 -16.97
CA ASN A 199 10.80 -16.22 -17.21
C ASN A 199 11.52 -17.26 -16.36
N MET A 200 11.16 -17.40 -15.08
CA MET A 200 11.74 -18.42 -14.20
C MET A 200 11.45 -19.84 -14.69
N LYS A 201 10.23 -20.11 -15.13
CA LYS A 201 9.87 -21.41 -15.72
C LYS A 201 10.74 -21.74 -16.94
N LYS A 202 10.97 -20.75 -17.80
CA LYS A 202 11.84 -20.92 -18.98
C LYS A 202 13.31 -21.19 -18.60
N ILE A 203 13.81 -20.53 -17.56
CA ILE A 203 15.17 -20.74 -17.05
C ILE A 203 15.32 -22.15 -16.45
N GLY A 204 14.33 -22.60 -15.68
CA GLY A 204 14.31 -23.95 -15.09
C GLY A 204 14.37 -25.05 -16.14
N VAL A 205 13.48 -25.00 -17.14
CA VAL A 205 13.48 -25.97 -18.26
C VAL A 205 14.84 -26.01 -18.97
N ARG A 206 15.44 -24.86 -19.24
CA ARG A 206 16.77 -24.79 -19.86
C ARG A 206 17.87 -25.41 -19.00
N HIS A 207 17.80 -25.26 -17.68
CA HIS A 207 18.78 -25.82 -16.76
C HIS A 207 18.69 -27.35 -16.73
N ASP A 208 17.48 -27.91 -16.71
CA ASP A 208 17.24 -29.35 -16.75
C ASP A 208 17.73 -29.96 -18.07
N GLU A 209 17.50 -29.30 -19.20
CA GLU A 209 18.03 -29.71 -20.51
C GLU A 209 19.57 -29.76 -20.55
N ILE A 210 20.25 -28.79 -19.93
CA ILE A 210 21.72 -28.75 -19.85
C ILE A 210 22.23 -29.91 -18.98
N LEU A 211 21.62 -30.13 -17.82
CA LEU A 211 21.99 -31.23 -16.92
C LEU A 211 21.85 -32.60 -17.61
N HIS A 212 20.80 -32.79 -18.41
CA HIS A 212 20.62 -34.00 -19.20
C HIS A 212 21.70 -34.18 -20.28
N ARG A 213 22.15 -33.10 -20.92
CA ARG A 213 23.25 -33.16 -21.91
C ARG A 213 24.61 -33.44 -21.30
N THR A 214 24.90 -32.97 -20.08
CA THR A 214 26.18 -33.22 -19.40
C THR A 214 26.32 -34.63 -18.81
N LYS A 215 25.22 -35.41 -18.75
CA LYS A 215 25.23 -36.80 -18.24
C LYS A 215 25.40 -37.85 -19.35
N GLN A 216 25.44 -37.45 -20.62
CA GLN A 216 25.73 -38.30 -21.78
C GLN A 216 27.19 -38.14 -22.19
#